data_AF-A0A6C0E6G9-F1
#
_entry.id   AF-A0A6C0E6G9-F1
#
_cell.length_a   1.000
_cell.length_b   1.000
_cell.length_c   1.000
_cell.angle_alpha   90.00
_cell.angle_beta   90.00
_cell.angle_gamma   90.00
#
_symmetry.space_group_name_H-M   'P 1'
#
loop_
_entity.id
_entity.type
_entity.pdbx_description
1 polymer ?
#
loop_
_entity_poly.entity_id
_entity_poly.type
_entity_poly.pdbx_seq_one_letter_code
_entity_poly.pdbx_strand_id
1 'polypeptide(L)' 'MDNIFMFSGVISIVFLLFKFIEMRFIDKENKPLKFLIRDTLVVFVSVVSGNFLMEQIQPMNVVSSPAVFTDNPGF' A
#
# COMPACT_ATOMS: atom_id res chain seq x y z
N MET A 1 0.60 7.90 -7.62
CA MET A 1 1.64 8.34 -6.65
C MET A 1 1.28 9.59 -5.86
N ASP A 2 0.53 10.56 -6.39
CA ASP A 2 0.50 11.95 -5.87
C ASP A 2 0.13 12.13 -4.38
N ASN A 3 -0.58 11.19 -3.76
CA ASN A 3 -0.90 11.25 -2.33
C ASN A 3 -0.58 9.98 -1.55
N ILE A 4 0.05 8.96 -2.17
CA ILE A 4 0.20 7.64 -1.53
C ILE A 4 1.09 7.71 -0.29
N PHE A 5 2.15 8.51 -0.34
CA PHE A 5 3.06 8.71 0.80
C PHE A 5 2.40 9.46 1.96
N MET A 6 1.48 10.38 1.65
CA MET A 6 0.70 11.08 2.67
C MET A 6 -0.29 10.12 3.33
N PHE A 7 -1.00 9.32 2.54
CA PHE A 7 -1.92 8.30 3.05
C PHE A 7 -1.20 7.21 3.86
N SER A 8 -0.07 6.68 3.39
CA SER A 8 0.71 5.69 4.13
C SER A 8 1.25 6.26 5.44
N GLY A 9 1.64 7.54 5.45
CA GLY A 9 1.99 8.29 6.65
C GLY A 9 0.84 8.33 7.67
N VAL A 10 -0.34 8.78 7.24
CA VAL A 10 -1.53 8.85 8.10
C VAL A 10 -1.91 7.47 8.64
N ILE A 11 -1.93 6.44 7.79
CA ILE A 11 -2.25 5.06 8.19
C ILE A 11 -1.24 4.54 9.22
N SER A 12 0.05 4.80 9.03
CA SER A 12 1.08 4.39 9.99
C SER A 12 0.95 5.10 11.34
N ILE A 13 0.58 6.39 11.36
CA ILE A 13 0.31 7.13 12.59
C ILE A 13 -0.92 6.56 13.31
N VAL A 14 -1.99 6.26 12.58
CA VAL A 14 -3.19 5.63 13.15
C VAL A 14 -2.85 4.26 13.75
N PHE A 15 -2.08 3.44 13.05
CA PHE A 15 -1.58 2.16 13.57
C PHE A 15 -0.77 2.34 14.87
N LEU A 16 0.14 3.31 14.90
CA LEU A 16 0.92 3.64 16.09
C LEU A 16 0.01 4.03 17.26
N LEU A 17 -1.00 4.88 17.04
CA LEU A 17 -1.97 5.28 18.07
C LEU A 17 -2.74 4.06 18.62
N PHE A 18 -3.24 3.19 17.74
CA PHE A 18 -3.92 1.96 18.18
C PHE A 18 -2.99 1.05 18.97
N LYS A 19 -1.73 0.89 18.55
CA LYS A 19 -0.76 0.09 19.31
C LYS A 19 -0.41 0.69 20.66
N PHE A 20 -0.36 2.02 20.76
CA PHE A 20 -0.20 2.69 22.03
C PHE A 20 -1.39 2.46 22.97
N ILE A 21 -2.62 2.50 22.44
CA ILE A 21 -3.83 2.18 23.21
C ILE A 21 -3.78 0.72 23.65
N GLU A 22 -3.42 -0.21 22.77
CA GLU A 22 -3.33 -1.64 23.10
C GLU A 22 -2.31 -1.90 24.22
N MET A 23 -1.10 -1.31 24.13
CA MET A 23 -0.09 -1.43 25.20
C MET A 23 -0.59 -0.85 26.53
N ARG A 24 -1.33 0.25 26.48
CA ARG A 24 -1.79 0.94 27.69
C ARG A 24 -2.97 0.26 28.39
N PHE A 25 -3.90 -0.34 27.63
CA PHE A 25 -5.15 -0.85 28.18
C PHE A 25 -5.24 -2.38 28.25
N ILE A 26 -4.59 -3.10 27.34
CA ILE A 26 -4.69 -4.57 27.24
C ILE A 26 -3.47 -5.23 27.86
N ASP A 27 -2.28 -4.96 27.35
CA ASP A 27 -1.08 -5.69 27.76
C ASP A 27 -0.59 -5.29 29.16
N LYS A 28 -0.81 -4.04 29.60
CA LYS A 28 -0.29 -3.44 30.86
C LYS A 28 1.23 -3.57 31.06
N GLU A 29 1.95 -4.16 30.11
CA GLU A 29 3.40 -4.23 30.04
C GLU A 29 3.92 -3.20 29.04
N ASN A 30 4.89 -2.40 29.47
CA ASN A 30 5.56 -1.45 28.59
C ASN A 30 6.56 -2.18 27.70
N LYS A 31 6.08 -2.74 26.58
CA LYS A 31 6.94 -3.21 25.50
C LYS A 31 7.86 -2.05 25.06
N PRO A 32 9.14 -2.33 24.74
CA PRO A 32 10.07 -1.26 24.44
C PRO A 32 9.69 -0.59 23.12
N LEU A 33 9.69 0.74 23.13
CA LEU A 33 9.22 1.61 22.04
C LEU A 33 9.90 1.33 20.69
N LYS A 34 11.11 0.74 20.73
CA LYS A 34 11.87 0.31 19.54
C LYS A 34 11.10 -0.69 18.67
N PHE A 35 10.35 -1.63 19.27
CA PHE A 35 9.55 -2.58 18.49
C PHE A 35 8.36 -1.90 17.81
N LEU A 36 7.71 -0.97 18.50
CA LEU A 36 6.56 -0.25 17.97
C LEU A 36 6.92 0.63 16.76
N ILE A 37 8.09 1.28 16.81
CA ILE A 37 8.61 2.05 15.67
C ILE A 37 8.94 1.13 14.48
N ARG A 38 9.56 -0.03 14.73
CA ARG A 38 9.84 -1.02 13.68
C ARG A 38 8.55 -1.47 13.00
N ASP A 39 7.52 -1.81 13.78
CA ASP A 39 6.25 -2.28 13.22
C ASP A 39 5.54 -1.19 12.42
N THR A 40 5.60 0.06 12.89
CA THR A 40 5.03 1.22 12.18
C THR A 40 5.73 1.46 10.84
N LEU A 41 7.06 1.30 10.77
CA LEU A 41 7.81 1.38 9.51
C LEU A 41 7.43 0.25 8.55
N VAL A 42 7.22 -0.97 9.06
CA VAL A 42 6.77 -2.10 8.24
C VAL A 42 5.40 -1.83 7.64
N VAL A 43 4.46 -1.28 8.40
CA VAL A 43 3.13 -0.88 7.89
C VAL A 43 3.24 0.16 6.79
N PHE A 44 4.06 1.20 6.98
CA PHE A 44 4.31 2.22 5.96
C PHE A 44 4.83 1.60 4.65
N VAL A 45 5.85 0.74 4.74
CA VAL A 45 6.43 0.07 3.58
C VAL A 45 5.41 -0.85 2.91
N SER A 46 4.58 -1.56 3.69
CA SER A 46 3.54 -2.45 3.16
C SER A 46 2.48 -1.71 2.34
N VAL A 47 2.10 -0.49 2.73
CA VAL A 47 1.12 0.31 1.98
C VAL A 47 1.74 0.79 0.66
N VAL A 48 2.99 1.25 0.70
CA VAL A 48 3.72 1.71 -0.50
C VAL A 48 3.94 0.56 -1.48
N SER A 49 4.41 -0.60 -1.00
CA SER A 49 4.62 -1.77 -1.83
C SER A 49 3.31 -2.35 -2.37
N GLY A 50 2.25 -2.38 -1.56
CA GLY A 50 0.92 -2.81 -2.00
C GLY A 50 0.37 -1.94 -3.12
N ASN A 51 0.52 -0.61 -3.01
CA ASN A 51 0.12 0.31 -4.09
C ASN A 51 0.94 0.06 -5.37
N PHE A 52 2.26 -0.09 -5.23
CA PHE A 52 3.13 -0.39 -6.37
C PHE A 52 2.71 -1.69 -7.07
N LEU A 53 2.47 -2.77 -6.32
CA LEU A 53 2.00 -4.05 -6.87
C LEU A 53 0.65 -3.89 -7.57
N MET A 54 -0.27 -3.12 -7.01
CA MET A 54 -1.57 -2.85 -7.63
C MET A 54 -1.44 -2.10 -8.96
N GLU A 55 -0.55 -1.10 -9.03
CA GLU A 55 -0.22 -0.39 -10.27
C GLU A 55 0.38 -1.33 -11.33
N GLN A 56 1.18 -2.33 -10.94
CA GLN A 56 1.73 -3.33 -11.87
C GLN A 56 0.71 -4.36 -12.36
N ILE A 57 -0.36 -4.61 -11.61
CA ILE A 57 -1.42 -5.56 -12.00
C ILE A 57 -2.40 -4.94 -13.02
N GLN A 58 -2.70 -3.65 -12.91
CA GLN A 58 -3.61 -2.95 -13.83
C GLN A 58 -3.29 -3.11 -15.34
N PRO A 59 -2.03 -3.03 -15.81
CA PRO A 59 -1.73 -3.22 -17.23
C PRO A 59 -2.00 -4.65 -17.74
N MET A 60 -2.15 -5.67 -16.88
CA MET A 60 -2.54 -7.01 -17.34
C MET A 60 -3.96 -7.07 -17.91
N ASN A 61 -4.84 -6.14 -17.53
CA ASN A 61 -6.21 -6.09 -18.06
C ASN A 61 -6.32 -5.36 -19.41
N VAL A 62 -5.20 -4.84 -19.94
CA VAL A 62 -5.14 -4.21 -21.27
C VAL A 62 -4.49 -5.17 -22.27
N VAL A 63 -5.06 -6.37 -22.41
CA VAL A 63 -4.90 -7.13 -23.67
C VAL A 63 -5.92 -6.55 -24.64
N SER A 64 -5.72 -5.31 -25.09
CA SER A 64 -6.38 -4.83 -26.29
C SER A 64 -5.89 -5.71 -27.43
N SER A 65 -6.77 -6.56 -27.96
CA SER A 65 -6.47 -7.43 -29.09
C SER A 65 -5.74 -6.62 -30.16
N PRO A 66 -4.57 -7.07 -30.66
CA PRO A 66 -3.84 -6.31 -31.65
C PRO A 66 -4.72 -6.16 -32.89
N ALA A 67 -5.12 -4.93 -33.21
CA ALA A 67 -5.92 -4.60 -34.39
C ALA A 67 -5.03 -4.66 -35.65
N VAL A 68 -4.53 -5.86 -35.99
CA VAL A 68 -3.56 -6.03 -37.08
C VAL A 68 -4.22 -6.23 -38.45
N PHE A 69 -5.55 -6.32 -38.53
CA PHE A 69 -6.24 -6.46 -39.82
C PHE A 69 -7.63 -5.78 -39.86
N THR A 70 -7.70 -4.47 -39.61
CA THR A 70 -8.96 -3.71 -39.77
C THR A 70 -8.92 -2.65 -40.86
N ASP A 71 -7.85 -2.60 -41.67
CA ASP A 71 -7.86 -1.70 -42.81
C ASP A 71 -8.78 -2.25 -43.91
N ASN A 72 -9.62 -1.36 -44.45
CA ASN A 72 -10.59 -1.73 -45.48
C ASN A 72 -9.82 -2.16 -46.73
N PRO A 73 -10.01 -3.39 -47.26
CA PRO A 73 -9.26 -3.82 -48.43
C PRO A 73 -9.58 -2.90 -49.60
N GLY A 74 -8.57 -2.13 -50.03
CA GLY A 74 -8.59 -1.36 -51.26
C GLY A 74 -8.51 -2.33 -52.44
N PHE A 75 -9.66 -2.88 -52.82
CA PHE A 75 -9.88 -3.35 -54.18
C PHE A 75 -10.07 -2.14 -55.10
#